data_AF-A0A9D4SMJ6-F1
#
_entry.id   AF-A0A9D4SMJ6-F1
#
_cell.length_a   1.000
_cell.length_b   1.000
_cell.length_c   1.000
_cell.angle_alpha   90.00
_cell.angle_beta   90.00
_cell.angle_gamma   90.00
#
_symmetry.space_group_name_H-M   'P 1'
#
loop_
_entity.id
_entity.type
_entity.pdbx_description
1 polymer ?
#
loop_
_entity_poly.entity_id
_entity_poly.type
_entity_poly.pdbx_seq_one_letter_code
_entity_poly.pdbx_strand_id
1 'polypeptide(L)'
;MAGSSDHDWEQIGDWTSSRGTPNSAAEGRRQRYRYRVTGFGCHTEYKTIEFFEELFATRFCCWCGLVAGEMYILSCLHVICPACQERAFGLTSDFAVCLMDKEMLSIDATGIMPNNVHLKLVRCPSQGCDYVGYLKDLNYHLGRGCAFNLTTCTKCDGSVAHKDMPSHFWTCEGAPGVFLQAADVNSLLEDLGKARKELDGAALCSASASVLESVVVAVTEVFDRINSQLVMETPATRSRWR
;
A
#
# COMPACT_ATOMS: atom_id res chain seq x y z
N MET A 1 11.40 10.81 -70.68
CA MET A 1 10.06 10.51 -70.14
C MET A 1 10.30 9.93 -68.74
N ALA A 2 10.47 10.77 -67.71
CA ALA A 2 9.48 11.56 -66.96
C ALA A 2 8.81 10.73 -65.83
N GLY A 3 8.95 11.22 -64.58
CA GLY A 3 8.32 10.76 -63.33
C GLY A 3 9.36 10.26 -62.32
N SER A 4 9.96 11.07 -61.42
CA SER A 4 9.41 11.84 -60.27
C SER A 4 8.73 10.91 -59.24
N SER A 5 8.99 10.93 -57.93
CA SER A 5 9.43 12.03 -57.04
C SER A 5 10.09 11.54 -55.75
N ASP A 6 11.04 12.34 -55.29
CA ASP A 6 11.57 12.64 -53.95
C ASP A 6 10.75 12.21 -52.73
N HIS A 7 11.42 12.01 -51.58
CA HIS A 7 11.25 12.83 -50.36
C HIS A 7 12.42 12.64 -49.38
N ASP A 8 13.08 13.76 -49.11
CA ASP A 8 14.17 14.04 -48.16
C ASP A 8 13.79 13.73 -46.70
N TRP A 9 14.74 13.19 -45.94
CA TRP A 9 14.71 13.13 -44.48
C TRP A 9 15.99 13.72 -43.89
N GLU A 10 16.15 15.04 -43.96
CA GLU A 10 17.04 15.78 -43.07
C GLU A 10 16.44 17.15 -42.74
N GLN A 11 16.05 17.37 -41.49
CA GLN A 11 16.50 18.52 -40.71
C GLN A 11 15.98 18.48 -39.27
N ILE A 12 16.95 18.38 -38.37
CA ILE A 12 16.86 18.56 -36.93
C ILE A 12 16.66 20.05 -36.67
N GLY A 13 15.56 20.41 -36.01
CA GLY A 13 15.21 21.77 -35.64
C GLY A 13 15.21 21.96 -34.12
N ASP A 14 16.11 22.82 -33.68
CA ASP A 14 16.40 23.34 -32.34
C ASP A 14 15.19 24.07 -31.72
N TRP A 15 14.81 23.73 -30.48
CA TRP A 15 13.74 24.42 -29.72
C TRP A 15 14.34 25.10 -28.49
N THR A 16 14.94 26.27 -28.69
CA THR A 16 15.21 27.21 -27.60
C THR A 16 14.40 28.50 -27.75
N SER A 17 13.74 28.87 -26.66
CA SER A 17 13.24 30.20 -26.33
C SER A 17 12.09 30.79 -27.17
N SER A 18 10.89 30.72 -26.62
CA SER A 18 9.91 31.82 -26.71
C SER A 18 9.05 31.86 -25.45
N ARG A 19 9.30 32.87 -24.62
CA ARG A 19 8.45 33.22 -23.47
C ARG A 19 7.11 33.71 -23.99
N GLY A 20 6.09 32.85 -23.96
CA GLY A 20 4.69 33.21 -24.09
C GLY A 20 4.02 33.06 -22.73
N THR A 21 3.47 34.15 -22.19
CA THR A 21 2.57 34.12 -21.02
C THR A 21 1.38 33.19 -21.29
N PRO A 22 1.01 32.26 -20.38
CA PRO A 22 -0.14 31.40 -20.61
C PRO A 22 -1.42 32.22 -20.52
N ASN A 23 -2.08 32.35 -21.66
CA ASN A 23 -3.40 32.95 -21.80
C ASN A 23 -4.42 32.13 -21.01
N SER A 24 -5.11 32.77 -20.07
CA SER A 24 -6.01 32.21 -19.06
C SER A 24 -7.42 31.86 -19.59
N ALA A 25 -7.52 31.23 -20.76
CA ALA A 25 -8.82 31.02 -21.42
C ALA A 25 -8.91 29.73 -22.27
N ALA A 26 -8.46 28.61 -21.72
CA ALA A 26 -8.74 27.28 -22.31
C ALA A 26 -8.79 26.19 -21.22
N GLU A 27 -9.60 26.39 -20.19
CA GLU A 27 -10.03 25.28 -19.31
C GLU A 27 -11.12 24.46 -20.02
N GLY A 28 -10.71 23.81 -21.12
CA GLY A 28 -11.48 22.69 -21.65
C GLY A 28 -11.61 21.63 -20.56
N ARG A 29 -12.81 21.06 -20.38
CA ARG A 29 -13.06 19.97 -19.45
C ARG A 29 -11.99 18.89 -19.65
N ARG A 30 -10.95 18.87 -18.80
CA ARG A 30 -10.01 17.75 -18.74
C ARG A 30 -10.85 16.53 -18.37
N GLN A 31 -11.05 15.62 -19.32
CA GLN A 31 -11.67 14.34 -19.00
C GLN A 31 -10.82 13.68 -17.91
N ARG A 32 -11.48 13.31 -16.81
CA ARG A 32 -10.83 12.67 -15.67
C ARG A 32 -11.02 11.17 -15.81
N TYR A 33 -9.99 10.47 -16.26
CA TYR A 33 -10.02 9.01 -16.38
C TYR A 33 -9.71 8.40 -15.02
N ARG A 34 -10.70 7.79 -14.37
CA ARG A 34 -10.58 7.24 -13.01
C ARG A 34 -10.83 5.75 -13.01
N TYR A 35 -9.85 4.98 -12.57
CA TYR A 35 -9.92 3.52 -12.56
C TYR A 35 -9.44 2.96 -11.23
N ARG A 36 -10.02 1.84 -10.81
CA ARG A 36 -9.53 1.09 -9.65
C ARG A 36 -8.40 0.17 -10.07
N VAL A 37 -7.31 0.17 -9.30
CA VAL A 37 -6.08 -0.55 -9.65
C VAL A 37 -5.73 -1.65 -8.65
N THR A 38 -4.97 -2.66 -9.08
CA THR A 38 -4.46 -3.78 -8.25
C THR A 38 -3.09 -4.24 -8.74
N GLY A 39 -2.24 -4.76 -7.86
CA GLY A 39 -0.92 -5.29 -8.25
C GLY A 39 0.14 -4.21 -8.51
N PHE A 40 -0.05 -3.01 -7.95
CA PHE A 40 0.93 -1.90 -8.01
C PHE A 40 1.54 -1.57 -6.63
N GLY A 41 1.25 -2.38 -5.61
CA GLY A 41 1.75 -2.25 -4.24
C GLY A 41 0.65 -1.92 -3.23
N CYS A 42 0.91 -2.24 -1.96
CA CYS A 42 -0.09 -2.21 -0.88
C CYS A 42 -0.75 -0.84 -0.66
N HIS A 43 -0.06 0.27 -0.94
CA HIS A 43 -0.64 1.60 -0.77
C HIS A 43 -1.52 2.05 -1.93
N THR A 44 -1.45 1.36 -3.07
CA THR A 44 -2.27 1.60 -4.26
C THR A 44 -3.38 0.58 -4.46
N GLU A 45 -3.30 -0.52 -3.72
CA GLU A 45 -4.18 -1.68 -3.86
C GLU A 45 -5.65 -1.27 -3.72
N TYR A 46 -6.46 -1.61 -4.73
CA TYR A 46 -7.89 -1.33 -4.84
C TYR A 46 -8.32 0.15 -4.82
N LYS A 47 -7.37 1.09 -4.84
CA LYS A 47 -7.66 2.53 -4.86
C LYS A 47 -8.12 2.99 -6.24
N THR A 48 -8.97 4.01 -6.25
CA THR A 48 -9.33 4.73 -7.48
C THR A 48 -8.25 5.75 -7.78
N ILE A 49 -7.59 5.60 -8.93
CA ILE A 49 -6.49 6.44 -9.39
C ILE A 49 -6.94 7.23 -10.62
N GLU A 50 -6.53 8.49 -10.69
CA GLU A 50 -6.79 9.34 -11.84
C GLU A 50 -5.60 9.29 -12.81
N PHE A 51 -5.90 8.93 -14.05
CA PHE A 51 -4.98 8.83 -15.17
C PHE A 51 -5.12 10.06 -16.07
N PHE A 52 -4.02 10.45 -16.70
CA PHE A 52 -4.00 11.54 -17.68
C PHE A 52 -4.46 11.11 -19.07
N GLU A 53 -4.55 9.81 -19.32
CA GLU A 53 -4.95 9.20 -20.58
C GLU A 53 -6.00 8.13 -20.31
N GLU A 54 -6.90 7.95 -21.27
CA GLU A 54 -7.82 6.82 -21.28
C GLU A 54 -7.04 5.50 -21.45
N LEU A 55 -7.46 4.47 -20.73
CA LEU A 55 -6.92 3.13 -20.91
C LEU A 55 -7.75 2.35 -21.91
N PHE A 56 -7.09 1.56 -22.77
CA PHE A 56 -7.76 0.66 -23.69
C PHE A 56 -8.56 -0.43 -22.94
N ALA A 57 -9.68 -0.87 -23.53
CA ALA A 57 -10.58 -1.86 -22.93
C ALA A 57 -9.88 -3.18 -22.52
N THR A 58 -8.81 -3.56 -23.20
CA THR A 58 -8.01 -4.76 -22.87
C THR A 58 -7.26 -4.64 -21.54
N ARG A 59 -7.17 -3.44 -20.95
CA ARG A 59 -6.49 -3.19 -19.66
C ARG A 59 -7.36 -3.49 -18.44
N PHE A 60 -8.63 -3.83 -18.65
CA PHE A 60 -9.58 -4.08 -17.59
C PHE A 60 -9.87 -5.56 -17.48
N CYS A 61 -9.99 -6.05 -16.24
CA CYS A 61 -10.45 -7.40 -16.01
C CYS A 61 -11.91 -7.47 -16.44
N CYS A 62 -12.25 -8.37 -17.36
CA CYS A 62 -13.62 -8.54 -17.85
C CYS A 62 -14.60 -8.91 -16.73
N TRP A 63 -14.12 -9.53 -15.64
CA TRP A 63 -14.99 -9.99 -14.55
C TRP A 63 -15.18 -8.96 -13.44
N CYS A 64 -14.12 -8.25 -13.03
CA CYS A 64 -14.18 -7.34 -11.88
C CYS A 64 -13.95 -5.87 -12.24
N GLY A 65 -13.61 -5.55 -13.48
CA GLY A 65 -13.37 -4.19 -13.97
C GLY A 65 -12.10 -3.52 -13.43
N LEU A 66 -11.28 -4.23 -12.64
CA LEU A 66 -10.02 -3.68 -12.13
C LEU A 66 -8.96 -3.61 -13.23
N VAL A 67 -8.11 -2.60 -13.13
CA VAL A 67 -6.88 -2.48 -13.90
C VAL A 67 -5.74 -3.10 -13.08
N ALA A 68 -5.15 -4.18 -13.55
CA ALA A 68 -4.08 -4.86 -12.81
C ALA A 68 -2.69 -4.63 -13.43
N GLY A 69 -1.64 -4.79 -12.62
CA GLY A 69 -0.24 -4.74 -13.09
C GLY A 69 0.07 -5.84 -14.11
N GLU A 70 -0.52 -7.01 -13.90
CA GLU A 70 -0.45 -8.18 -14.77
C GLU A 70 -1.87 -8.60 -15.16
N MET A 71 -2.05 -9.11 -16.37
CA MET A 71 -3.35 -9.54 -16.88
C MET A 71 -3.19 -10.86 -17.63
N TYR A 72 -4.13 -11.78 -17.44
CA TYR A 72 -4.16 -13.07 -18.11
C TYR A 72 -5.16 -13.08 -19.24
N ILE A 73 -4.78 -13.65 -20.38
CA ILE A 73 -5.66 -13.95 -21.51
C ILE A 73 -6.10 -15.41 -21.36
N LEU A 74 -7.40 -15.62 -21.24
CA LEU A 74 -8.02 -16.94 -21.19
C LEU A 74 -8.03 -17.62 -22.57
N SER A 75 -8.31 -18.93 -22.62
CA SER A 75 -8.47 -19.68 -23.88
C SER A 75 -9.56 -19.11 -24.79
N CYS A 76 -10.61 -18.52 -24.22
CA CYS A 76 -11.67 -17.82 -24.94
C CYS A 76 -11.34 -16.33 -25.25
N LEU A 77 -10.07 -15.92 -25.10
CA LEU A 77 -9.55 -14.57 -25.36
C LEU A 77 -10.05 -13.45 -24.44
N HIS A 78 -10.88 -13.74 -23.45
CA HIS A 78 -11.23 -12.80 -22.39
C HIS A 78 -10.04 -12.53 -21.46
N VAL A 79 -9.92 -11.29 -20.98
CA VAL A 79 -8.78 -10.84 -20.17
C VAL A 79 -9.19 -10.67 -18.70
N ILE A 80 -8.44 -11.25 -17.77
CA ILE A 80 -8.75 -11.19 -16.33
C ILE A 80 -7.52 -10.84 -15.48
N CYS A 81 -7.74 -10.32 -14.27
CA CYS A 81 -6.66 -10.02 -13.33
C CYS A 81 -6.21 -11.28 -12.54
N PRO A 82 -5.03 -11.25 -11.88
CA PRO A 82 -4.49 -12.40 -11.15
C PRO A 82 -5.43 -12.92 -10.06
N ALA A 83 -6.06 -12.03 -9.29
CA ALA A 83 -7.01 -12.43 -8.24
C ALA A 83 -8.26 -13.14 -8.80
N CYS A 84 -8.70 -12.80 -10.02
CA CYS A 84 -9.80 -13.49 -10.68
C CYS A 84 -9.35 -14.83 -11.28
N GLN A 85 -8.14 -14.89 -11.82
CA GLN A 85 -7.54 -16.12 -12.34
C GLN A 85 -7.37 -17.15 -11.23
N GLU A 86 -6.83 -16.74 -10.09
CA GLU A 86 -6.61 -17.61 -8.93
C GLU A 86 -7.94 -18.18 -8.41
N ARG A 87 -9.01 -17.36 -8.38
CA ARG A 87 -10.33 -17.85 -8.00
C ARG A 87 -10.95 -18.79 -9.02
N ALA A 88 -10.67 -18.60 -10.31
CA ALA A 88 -11.19 -19.44 -11.38
C ALA A 88 -10.59 -20.85 -11.32
N PHE A 89 -9.28 -20.95 -11.04
CA PHE A 89 -8.52 -22.20 -11.16
C PHE A 89 -8.03 -22.78 -9.81
N GLY A 90 -8.04 -22.00 -8.73
CA GLY A 90 -7.53 -22.39 -7.42
C GLY A 90 -8.56 -23.02 -6.49
N LEU A 91 -9.86 -22.90 -6.81
CA LEU A 91 -10.91 -23.67 -6.14
C LEU A 91 -11.05 -25.00 -6.88
N THR A 92 -10.85 -26.10 -6.15
CA THR A 92 -10.78 -27.54 -6.48
C THR A 92 -11.85 -28.11 -7.44
N SER A 93 -12.14 -27.40 -8.52
CA SER A 93 -13.15 -27.71 -9.50
C SER A 93 -12.43 -28.41 -10.65
N ASP A 94 -12.92 -29.57 -11.08
CA ASP A 94 -12.33 -30.34 -12.18
C ASP A 94 -12.33 -29.57 -13.53
N PHE A 95 -13.03 -28.43 -13.58
CA PHE A 95 -13.08 -27.52 -14.71
C PHE A 95 -13.39 -26.09 -14.25
N ALA A 96 -12.79 -25.10 -14.92
CA ALA A 96 -13.12 -23.69 -14.77
C ALA A 96 -13.93 -23.21 -15.98
N VAL A 97 -14.82 -22.24 -15.78
CA VAL A 97 -15.63 -21.65 -16.87
C VAL A 97 -15.45 -20.15 -16.90
N CYS A 98 -15.47 -19.58 -18.10
CA CYS A 98 -15.44 -18.13 -18.27
C CYS A 98 -16.78 -17.51 -17.86
N LEU A 99 -16.75 -16.44 -17.05
CA LEU A 99 -17.98 -15.76 -16.63
C LEU A 99 -18.65 -14.91 -17.71
N MET A 100 -17.96 -14.65 -18.83
CA MET A 100 -18.47 -13.82 -19.93
C MET A 100 -19.29 -14.61 -20.94
N ASP A 101 -18.78 -15.78 -21.35
CA ASP A 101 -19.34 -16.60 -22.44
C ASP A 101 -19.66 -18.05 -22.01
N LYS A 102 -19.29 -18.45 -20.79
CA LYS A 102 -19.47 -19.80 -20.23
C LYS A 102 -18.65 -20.90 -20.92
N GLU A 103 -17.66 -20.51 -21.73
CA GLU A 103 -16.72 -21.45 -22.33
C GLU A 103 -15.86 -22.14 -21.26
N MET A 104 -15.53 -23.41 -21.49
CA MET A 104 -14.62 -24.15 -20.62
C MET A 104 -13.20 -23.59 -20.75
N LEU A 105 -12.57 -23.34 -19.61
CA LEU A 105 -11.23 -22.79 -19.53
C LEU A 105 -10.21 -23.91 -19.35
N SER A 106 -9.15 -23.86 -20.15
CA SER A 106 -7.97 -24.71 -19.98
C SER A 106 -6.87 -23.90 -19.29
N ILE A 107 -6.31 -24.45 -18.21
CA ILE A 107 -5.18 -23.85 -17.47
C ILE A 107 -3.96 -23.67 -18.38
N ASP A 108 -3.69 -24.68 -19.21
CA ASP A 108 -2.52 -24.74 -20.10
C ASP A 108 -2.58 -23.74 -21.27
N ALA A 109 -3.74 -23.13 -21.49
CA ALA A 109 -3.99 -22.16 -22.55
C ALA A 109 -4.04 -20.71 -22.06
N THR A 110 -3.59 -20.44 -20.83
CA THR A 110 -3.54 -19.07 -20.28
C THR A 110 -2.23 -18.36 -20.66
N GLY A 111 -2.36 -17.18 -21.27
CA GLY A 111 -1.22 -16.33 -21.63
C GLY A 111 -1.13 -15.08 -20.74
N ILE A 112 0.07 -14.51 -20.58
CA ILE A 112 0.26 -13.20 -19.94
C ILE A 112 0.14 -12.12 -21.01
N MET A 113 -0.75 -11.16 -20.81
CA MET A 113 -0.90 -10.02 -21.71
C MET A 113 0.19 -8.98 -21.45
N PRO A 114 0.95 -8.53 -22.48
CA PRO A 114 1.89 -7.42 -22.34
C PRO A 114 1.19 -6.16 -21.83
N ASN A 115 1.61 -5.66 -20.66
CA ASN A 115 0.96 -4.54 -19.99
C ASN A 115 1.92 -3.41 -19.63
N ASN A 116 1.66 -2.21 -20.16
CA ASN A 116 2.43 -1.00 -19.91
C ASN A 116 1.67 0.03 -19.06
N VAL A 117 0.56 -0.35 -18.43
CA VAL A 117 -0.22 0.55 -17.55
C VAL A 117 0.64 1.15 -16.44
N HIS A 118 1.64 0.40 -15.95
CA HIS A 118 2.59 0.88 -14.93
C HIS A 118 3.41 2.12 -15.36
N LEU A 119 3.51 2.39 -16.68
CA LEU A 119 4.19 3.56 -17.26
C LEU A 119 3.24 4.73 -17.54
N LYS A 120 1.96 4.64 -17.16
CA LYS A 120 1.00 5.72 -17.37
C LYS A 120 1.12 6.77 -16.27
N LEU A 121 0.97 8.04 -16.66
CA LEU A 121 0.96 9.17 -15.74
C LEU A 121 -0.35 9.21 -14.95
N VAL A 122 -0.21 9.40 -13.64
CA VAL A 122 -1.32 9.42 -12.68
C VAL A 122 -1.16 10.55 -11.67
N ARG A 123 -2.28 11.00 -11.09
CA ARG A 123 -2.30 11.89 -9.93
C ARG A 123 -2.28 11.09 -8.63
N CYS A 124 -1.65 11.65 -7.60
CA CYS A 124 -1.80 11.13 -6.24
C CYS A 124 -3.28 11.19 -5.81
N PRO A 125 -3.84 10.11 -5.22
CA PRO A 125 -5.22 10.09 -4.76
C PRO A 125 -5.44 10.87 -3.45
N SER A 126 -4.37 11.25 -2.75
CA SER A 126 -4.45 11.97 -1.48
C SER A 126 -4.86 13.42 -1.70
N GLN A 127 -5.93 13.84 -1.03
CA GLN A 127 -6.48 15.19 -1.15
C GLN A 127 -5.44 16.24 -0.77
N GLY A 128 -5.23 17.23 -1.63
CA GLY A 128 -4.24 18.29 -1.44
C GLY A 128 -2.83 17.96 -1.93
N CYS A 129 -2.56 16.73 -2.37
CA CYS A 129 -1.29 16.40 -3.02
C CYS A 129 -1.32 16.76 -4.50
N ASP A 130 -0.30 17.47 -4.97
CA ASP A 130 -0.12 17.89 -6.37
C ASP A 130 0.78 16.93 -7.18
N TYR A 131 1.24 15.83 -6.56
CA TYR A 131 2.11 14.86 -7.22
C TYR A 131 1.46 14.28 -8.49
N VAL A 132 2.26 14.30 -9.55
CA VAL A 132 2.02 13.64 -10.83
C VAL A 132 3.25 12.83 -11.18
N GLY A 133 3.07 11.55 -11.50
CA GLY A 133 4.17 10.67 -11.89
C GLY A 133 3.66 9.36 -12.48
N TYR A 134 4.57 8.42 -12.74
CA TYR A 134 4.17 7.11 -13.27
C TYR A 134 3.48 6.26 -12.20
N LEU A 135 2.52 5.43 -12.62
CA LEU A 135 1.79 4.54 -11.71
C LEU A 135 2.73 3.62 -10.92
N LYS A 136 3.79 3.09 -11.53
CA LYS A 136 4.80 2.26 -10.84
C LYS A 136 5.46 2.96 -9.65
N ASP A 137 5.57 4.29 -9.68
CA ASP A 137 6.25 5.09 -8.65
C ASP A 137 5.26 5.57 -7.58
N LEU A 138 3.95 5.47 -7.82
CA LEU A 138 2.91 5.98 -6.92
C LEU A 138 2.91 5.29 -5.56
N ASN A 139 3.14 3.97 -5.51
CA ASN A 139 3.20 3.24 -4.24
C ASN A 139 4.36 3.73 -3.35
N TYR A 140 5.51 4.01 -3.95
CA TYR A 140 6.65 4.59 -3.23
C TYR A 140 6.33 5.99 -2.72
N HIS A 141 5.74 6.85 -3.55
CA HIS A 141 5.29 8.18 -3.15
C HIS A 141 4.33 8.10 -1.94
N LEU A 142 3.30 7.26 -2.00
CA LEU A 142 2.32 7.12 -0.91
C LEU A 142 2.93 6.56 0.38
N GLY A 143 3.85 5.60 0.27
CA GLY A 143 4.45 4.93 1.44
C GLY A 143 5.59 5.71 2.12
N ARG A 144 6.28 6.62 1.40
CA ARG A 144 7.52 7.25 1.90
C ARG A 144 7.56 8.77 1.80
N GLY A 145 6.74 9.41 0.94
CA GLY A 145 6.95 10.82 0.59
C GLY A 145 5.69 11.68 0.54
N CYS A 146 4.49 11.11 0.64
CA CYS A 146 3.27 11.87 0.53
C CYS A 146 2.85 12.48 1.88
N ALA A 147 3.13 13.77 2.05
CA ALA A 147 2.69 14.59 3.17
C ALA A 147 1.17 14.55 3.42
N PHE A 148 0.37 14.31 2.38
CA PHE A 148 -1.10 14.30 2.43
C PHE A 148 -1.68 12.89 2.55
N ASN A 149 -0.85 11.85 2.48
CA ASN A 149 -1.35 10.49 2.65
C ASN A 149 -1.78 10.29 4.10
N LEU A 150 -2.93 9.65 4.27
CA LEU A 150 -3.48 9.37 5.59
C LEU A 150 -2.77 8.14 6.17
N THR A 151 -2.42 8.24 7.44
CA THR A 151 -1.88 7.16 8.26
C THR A 151 -2.72 7.02 9.53
N THR A 152 -2.59 5.90 10.23
CA THR A 152 -3.30 5.63 11.47
C THR A 152 -2.47 6.14 12.65
N CYS A 153 -3.07 6.96 13.50
CA CYS A 153 -2.48 7.38 14.76
C CYS A 153 -2.50 6.23 15.75
N THR A 154 -1.35 5.87 16.32
CA THR A 154 -1.25 4.78 17.30
C THR A 154 -1.89 5.10 18.65
N LYS A 155 -2.21 6.37 18.93
CA LYS A 155 -2.87 6.77 20.19
C LYS A 155 -4.39 6.59 20.17
N CYS A 156 -5.02 6.88 19.05
CA CYS A 156 -6.48 6.97 18.95
C CYS A 156 -7.07 6.18 17.78
N ASP A 157 -6.24 5.46 17.03
CA ASP A 157 -6.58 4.79 15.77
C ASP A 157 -7.18 5.71 14.70
N GLY A 158 -7.09 7.03 14.92
CA GLY A 158 -7.61 8.06 14.03
C GLY A 158 -6.79 8.15 12.74
N SER A 159 -7.48 8.44 11.63
CA SER A 159 -6.82 8.70 10.35
C SER A 159 -6.31 10.13 10.29
N VAL A 160 -4.99 10.31 10.15
CA VAL A 160 -4.32 11.62 10.19
C VAL A 160 -3.38 11.73 9.00
N ALA A 161 -3.38 12.88 8.33
CA ALA A 161 -2.43 13.13 7.25
C ALA A 161 -0.99 13.14 7.80
N HIS A 162 -0.06 12.54 7.06
CA HIS A 162 1.32 12.41 7.52
C HIS A 162 1.96 13.74 7.96
N LYS A 163 1.68 14.85 7.24
CA LYS A 163 2.15 16.19 7.60
C LYS A 163 1.62 16.72 8.94
N ASP A 164 0.44 16.29 9.34
CA ASP A 164 -0.25 16.77 10.54
C ASP A 164 0.00 15.83 11.74
N MET A 165 0.62 14.66 11.51
CA MET A 165 0.88 13.65 12.54
C MET A 165 1.71 14.19 13.71
N PRO A 166 2.82 14.94 13.52
CA PRO A 166 3.59 15.47 14.65
C PRO A 166 2.73 16.37 15.56
N SER A 167 1.97 17.30 14.98
CA SER A 167 1.09 18.19 15.74
C SER A 167 -0.05 17.42 16.42
N HIS A 168 -0.68 16.50 15.69
CA HIS A 168 -1.75 15.65 16.22
C HIS A 168 -1.26 14.83 17.42
N PHE A 169 -0.09 14.20 17.30
CA PHE A 169 0.42 13.30 18.32
C PHE A 169 0.64 14.00 19.67
N TRP A 170 1.03 15.27 19.67
CA TRP A 170 1.20 16.09 20.88
C TRP A 170 -0.12 16.48 21.55
N THR A 171 -1.18 16.68 20.77
CA THR A 171 -2.50 17.07 21.27
C THR A 171 -3.48 15.90 21.37
N CYS A 172 -3.07 14.69 20.99
CA CYS A 172 -3.92 13.51 20.96
C CYS A 172 -4.10 12.96 22.39
N GLU A 173 -5.37 12.88 22.80
CA GLU A 173 -5.80 12.37 24.10
C GLU A 173 -5.87 10.83 24.16
N GLY A 174 -5.63 10.15 23.05
CA GLY A 174 -5.58 8.71 22.99
C GLY A 174 -4.39 8.11 23.76
N ALA A 175 -4.57 6.93 24.34
CA ALA A 175 -3.50 6.23 25.03
C ALA A 175 -2.50 5.68 23.99
N PRO A 176 -1.18 5.84 24.17
CA PRO A 176 -0.19 5.28 23.24
C PRO A 176 -0.43 3.79 23.02
N GLY A 177 -0.78 3.40 21.79
CA GLY A 177 -0.83 2.00 21.40
C GLY A 177 0.57 1.42 21.45
N VAL A 178 0.74 0.37 22.24
CA VAL A 178 1.99 -0.39 22.28
C VAL A 178 2.06 -1.24 21.01
N PHE A 179 3.03 -0.97 20.14
CA PHE A 179 3.28 -1.84 18.98
C PHE A 179 4.20 -2.99 19.41
N LEU A 180 3.62 -4.08 19.92
CA LEU A 180 4.37 -5.31 20.19
C LEU A 180 4.38 -6.17 18.93
N GLN A 181 5.56 -6.61 18.47
CA GLN A 181 5.61 -7.62 17.43
C GLN A 181 5.15 -8.96 17.98
N ALA A 182 4.68 -9.86 17.11
CA ALA A 182 4.23 -11.20 17.52
C ALA A 182 5.32 -11.97 18.30
N ALA A 183 6.59 -11.74 17.97
CA ALA A 183 7.72 -12.32 18.70
C ALA A 183 7.82 -11.80 20.14
N ASP A 184 7.62 -10.50 20.36
CA ASP A 184 7.64 -9.87 21.68
C ASP A 184 6.48 -10.37 22.56
N VAL A 185 5.29 -10.50 21.97
CA VAL A 185 4.11 -11.07 22.64
C VAL A 185 4.35 -12.52 23.04
N ASN A 186 4.92 -13.34 22.16
CA ASN A 186 5.19 -14.75 22.45
C ASN A 186 6.25 -14.91 23.56
N SER A 187 7.32 -14.13 23.52
CA SER A 187 8.33 -14.13 24.59
C SER A 187 7.73 -13.70 25.94
N LEU A 188 6.84 -12.71 25.94
CA LEU A 188 6.13 -12.28 27.16
C LEU A 188 5.20 -13.37 27.71
N LEU A 189 4.49 -14.09 26.84
CA LEU A 189 3.62 -15.19 27.25
C LEU A 189 4.42 -16.36 27.86
N GLU A 190 5.61 -16.63 27.35
CA GLU A 190 6.52 -17.64 27.92
C GLU A 190 7.00 -17.24 29.31
N ASP A 191 7.45 -15.98 29.48
CA ASP A 191 7.90 -15.45 30.77
C ASP A 191 6.78 -15.50 31.83
N LEU A 192 5.56 -15.09 31.47
CA LEU A 192 4.39 -15.19 32.34
C LEU A 192 4.02 -16.64 32.68
N GLY A 193 4.13 -17.53 31.69
CA GLY A 193 3.92 -18.97 31.89
C GLY A 193 4.91 -19.58 32.87
N LYS A 194 6.17 -19.12 32.87
CA LYS A 194 7.19 -19.54 33.81
C LYS A 194 6.91 -19.02 35.23
N ALA A 195 6.64 -17.73 35.39
CA ALA A 195 6.31 -17.12 36.68
C ALA A 195 5.08 -17.80 37.33
N ARG A 196 4.06 -18.14 36.54
CA ARG A 196 2.88 -18.88 37.03
C ARG A 196 3.24 -20.28 37.54
N LYS A 197 4.10 -21.03 36.85
CA LYS A 197 4.52 -22.37 37.32
C LYS A 197 5.30 -22.31 38.62
N GLU A 198 6.14 -21.29 38.80
CA GLU A 198 6.87 -21.05 40.05
C GLU A 198 5.91 -20.72 41.20
N LEU A 199 4.85 -19.95 40.94
CA LEU A 199 3.76 -19.68 41.87
C LEU A 199 2.96 -20.94 42.26
N ASP A 200 2.55 -21.74 41.28
CA ASP A 200 1.77 -22.97 41.51
C ASP A 200 2.58 -24.01 42.30
N GLY A 201 3.90 -24.09 42.05
CA GLY A 201 4.82 -24.91 42.83
C GLY A 201 5.00 -24.43 44.28
N ALA A 202 4.94 -23.12 44.51
CA ALA A 202 5.03 -22.53 45.84
C ALA A 202 3.74 -22.63 46.66
N ALA A 203 2.57 -22.61 46.01
CA ALA A 203 1.28 -22.73 46.68
C ALA A 203 1.08 -24.10 47.36
N LEU A 204 1.81 -25.15 46.92
CA LEU A 204 1.81 -26.49 47.52
C LEU A 204 2.64 -26.59 48.82
N CYS A 205 3.43 -25.56 49.17
CA CYS A 205 4.19 -25.50 50.41
C CYS A 205 4.00 -24.12 51.04
N SER A 206 3.12 -24.01 52.06
CA SER A 206 2.84 -22.79 52.87
C SER A 206 3.72 -21.58 52.50
N ALA A 207 3.26 -20.80 51.52
CA ALA A 207 4.12 -19.84 50.84
C ALA A 207 4.82 -18.90 51.83
N SER A 208 6.15 -18.96 51.90
CA SER A 208 6.94 -18.05 52.72
C SER A 208 7.01 -16.67 52.03
N ALA A 209 7.10 -15.60 52.82
CA ALA A 209 7.09 -14.23 52.33
C ALA A 209 8.14 -13.96 51.23
N SER A 210 9.26 -14.68 51.24
CA SER A 210 10.32 -14.59 50.23
C SER A 210 9.90 -15.04 48.83
N VAL A 211 8.93 -15.96 48.72
CA VAL A 211 8.43 -16.41 47.41
C VAL A 211 7.48 -15.38 46.81
N LEU A 212 6.63 -14.77 47.64
CA LEU A 212 5.78 -13.65 47.22
C LEU A 212 6.62 -12.44 46.78
N GLU A 213 7.69 -12.11 47.50
CA GLU A 213 8.62 -11.05 47.10
C GLU A 213 9.28 -11.35 45.75
N SER A 214 9.73 -12.58 45.53
CA SER A 214 10.36 -12.98 44.26
C SER A 214 9.41 -12.85 43.06
N VAL A 215 8.13 -13.19 43.27
CA VAL A 215 7.09 -13.05 42.24
C VAL A 215 6.77 -11.59 41.96
N VAL A 216 6.66 -10.76 43.01
CA VAL A 216 6.42 -9.32 42.85
C VAL A 216 7.58 -8.69 42.06
N VAL A 217 8.83 -9.03 42.37
CA VAL A 217 10.00 -8.56 41.62
C VAL A 217 9.91 -8.97 40.15
N ALA A 218 9.63 -10.24 39.85
CA ALA A 218 9.52 -10.71 38.47
C ALA A 218 8.40 -10.01 37.68
N VAL A 219 7.24 -9.77 38.30
CA VAL A 219 6.13 -9.04 37.67
C VAL A 219 6.48 -7.57 37.48
N THR A 220 7.14 -6.94 38.45
CA THR A 220 7.62 -5.55 38.34
C THR A 220 8.68 -5.40 37.25
N GLU A 221 9.61 -6.33 37.11
CA GLU A 221 10.61 -6.31 36.02
C GLU A 221 9.96 -6.44 34.64
N VAL A 222 8.95 -7.30 34.51
CA VAL A 222 8.17 -7.41 33.25
C VAL A 222 7.44 -6.09 32.96
N PHE A 223 6.85 -5.47 33.99
CA PHE A 223 6.17 -4.18 33.85
C PHE A 223 7.15 -3.05 33.47
N ASP A 224 8.32 -3.00 34.12
CA ASP A 224 9.36 -2.02 33.83
C ASP A 224 9.95 -2.20 32.43
N ARG A 225 10.08 -3.44 31.94
CA ARG A 225 10.52 -3.73 30.57
C ARG A 225 9.51 -3.22 29.54
N ILE A 226 8.21 -3.42 29.78
CA ILE A 226 7.14 -2.86 28.96
C ILE A 226 7.19 -1.32 29.00
N ASN A 227 7.32 -0.74 30.19
CA ASN A 227 7.38 0.71 30.37
C ASN A 227 8.64 1.33 29.71
N SER A 228 9.78 0.66 29.76
CA SER A 228 11.02 1.11 29.12
C SER A 228 10.92 1.09 27.59
N GLN A 229 10.26 0.07 27.02
CA GLN A 229 9.99 0.02 25.59
C GLN A 229 8.99 1.10 25.15
N LEU A 230 8.11 1.55 26.05
CA LEU A 230 7.22 2.69 25.83
C LEU A 230 7.93 4.05 25.90
N VAL A 231 9.01 4.17 26.68
CA VAL A 231 9.73 5.43 26.91
C VAL A 231 10.79 5.71 25.83
N MET A 232 11.29 4.68 25.13
CA MET A 232 12.41 4.81 24.17
C MET A 232 12.06 5.45 22.82
N GLU A 233 10.83 5.87 22.57
CA GLU A 233 10.48 6.77 21.45
C GLU A 233 10.32 8.24 21.87
N THR A 234 11.00 8.67 22.93
CA THR A 234 11.27 10.09 23.16
C THR A 234 12.69 10.42 22.69
N PRO A 235 12.89 11.07 21.53
CA PRO A 235 14.16 11.71 21.26
C PRO A 235 14.32 12.84 22.28
N ALA A 236 15.19 12.61 23.26
CA ALA A 236 15.69 13.66 24.13
C ALA A 236 16.23 14.80 23.25
N THR A 237 15.53 15.94 23.31
CA THR A 237 16.09 17.29 23.28
C THR A 237 17.39 17.45 22.48
N ARG A 238 17.27 17.71 21.17
CA ARG A 238 18.21 18.64 20.51
C ARG A 238 17.57 20.01 20.41
N SER A 239 17.84 20.78 21.45
CA SER A 239 17.85 22.22 21.41
C SER A 239 18.72 22.71 20.25
N ARG A 240 18.38 23.91 19.78
CA ARG A 240 19.15 24.80 18.91
C ARG A 240 18.85 24.62 17.42
N TRP A 241 17.90 25.40 16.91
CA TRP A 241 18.15 26.39 15.84
C TRP A 241 17.18 27.57 16.03
N ARG A 242 17.77 28.77 16.07
CA ARG A 242 17.10 30.05 15.80
C ARG A 242 16.86 30.16 14.30
#